data_AF-A0A328IN22-F1
#
_entry.id   AF-A0A328IN22-F1
#
_cell.length_a   1.000
_cell.length_b   1.000
_cell.length_c   1.000
_cell.angle_alpha   90.00
_cell.angle_beta   90.00
_cell.angle_gamma   90.00
#
_symmetry.space_group_name_H-M   'P 1'
#
loop_
_entity.id
_entity.type
_entity.pdbx_description
1 polymer ?
#
loop_
_entity_poly.entity_id
_entity_poly.type
_entity_poly.pdbx_seq_one_letter_code
_entity_poly.pdbx_strand_id
1 'polypeptide(L)'
;WKGRYLHKRKDGSVFTVEEKRSMLRVDENVYELVIGIDVTESIELQKRANLHSLLLNGTGDLAVATDMENRLIYMNEAAEEYFNTKLEEEQGRGPNETNSKTLRAFLEMAASRSFESSGKRIRFPDNSNSEPPVEFNKKIVRDSGREVGTIFLGRQTD
;
A
#
# COMPACT_ATOMS: atom_id res chain seq x y z
N TRP A 1 8.10 26.49 -19.40
CA TRP A 1 8.54 26.19 -18.02
C TRP A 1 7.47 25.37 -17.31
N LYS A 2 7.84 24.47 -16.37
CA LYS A 2 6.91 23.66 -15.58
C LYS A 2 7.29 23.69 -14.09
N GLY A 3 6.32 23.77 -13.20
CA GLY A 3 6.55 23.60 -11.75
C GLY A 3 5.29 23.74 -10.91
N ARG A 4 5.45 23.71 -9.58
CA ARG A 4 4.34 23.67 -8.62
C ARG A 4 4.35 24.89 -7.72
N TYR A 5 3.16 25.43 -7.45
CA TYR A 5 2.97 26.62 -6.65
C TYR A 5 1.76 26.49 -5.72
N LEU A 6 1.79 27.25 -4.62
CA LEU A 6 0.64 27.39 -3.74
C LEU A 6 -0.21 28.58 -4.19
N HIS A 7 -1.46 28.31 -4.51
CA HIS A 7 -2.47 29.30 -4.88
C HIS A 7 -3.54 29.38 -3.80
N LYS A 8 -4.29 30.48 -3.81
CA LYS A 8 -5.39 30.72 -2.88
C LYS A 8 -6.70 30.82 -3.65
N ARG A 9 -7.72 30.05 -3.26
CA ARG A 9 -9.08 30.18 -3.78
C ARG A 9 -9.72 31.47 -3.27
N LYS A 10 -10.83 31.88 -3.88
CA LYS A 10 -11.60 33.07 -3.47
C LYS A 10 -12.10 32.99 -2.03
N ASP A 11 -12.42 31.79 -1.54
CA ASP A 11 -12.83 31.52 -0.15
C ASP A 11 -11.68 31.56 0.86
N GLY A 12 -10.43 31.71 0.38
CA GLY A 12 -9.23 31.78 1.18
C GLY A 12 -8.50 30.45 1.41
N SER A 13 -9.06 29.31 0.97
CA SER A 13 -8.39 28.01 1.03
C SER A 13 -7.16 27.96 0.12
N VAL A 14 -6.11 27.28 0.57
CA VAL A 14 -4.87 27.10 -0.21
C VAL A 14 -4.94 25.80 -1.01
N PHE A 15 -4.38 25.81 -2.21
CA PHE A 15 -4.29 24.66 -3.10
C PHE A 15 -2.98 24.65 -3.86
N THR A 16 -2.48 23.47 -4.20
CA THR A 16 -1.28 23.32 -5.03
C THR A 16 -1.69 23.25 -6.49
N VAL A 17 -1.13 24.13 -7.31
CA VAL A 17 -1.27 24.08 -8.76
C VAL A 17 0.03 23.57 -9.38
N GLU A 18 -0.07 22.67 -10.35
CA GLU A 18 1.01 22.35 -11.27
C GLU A 18 0.80 23.16 -12.55
N GLU A 19 1.73 24.07 -12.85
CA GLU A 19 1.62 24.98 -13.98
C GLU A 19 2.59 24.62 -15.09
N LYS A 20 2.11 24.76 -16.33
CA LYS A 20 2.93 24.82 -17.54
C LYS A 20 2.76 26.19 -18.18
N ARG A 21 3.89 26.87 -18.36
CA ARG A 21 3.96 28.23 -18.91
C ARG A 21 4.70 28.23 -20.24
N SER A 22 4.11 28.83 -21.27
CA SER A 22 4.70 28.94 -22.61
C SER A 22 4.55 30.36 -23.13
N MET A 23 5.58 30.89 -23.77
CA MET A 23 5.52 32.18 -24.44
C MET A 23 4.95 32.01 -25.86
N LEU A 24 3.96 32.83 -26.20
CA LEU A 24 3.35 32.90 -27.53
C LEU A 24 3.66 34.25 -28.15
N ARG A 25 4.03 34.27 -29.43
CA ARG A 25 4.19 35.51 -30.19
C ARG A 25 3.07 35.58 -31.21
N VAL A 26 2.29 36.66 -31.16
CA VAL A 26 1.21 36.93 -32.11
C VAL A 26 1.37 38.37 -32.58
N ASP A 27 1.64 38.53 -33.87
CA ASP A 27 2.08 39.78 -34.49
C ASP A 27 3.30 40.37 -33.75
N GLU A 28 3.21 41.62 -33.30
CA GLU A 28 4.26 42.30 -32.51
C GLU A 28 4.16 42.04 -31.00
N ASN A 29 3.14 41.31 -30.55
CA ASN A 29 2.86 41.11 -29.13
C ASN A 29 3.41 39.76 -28.60
N VAL A 30 3.86 39.78 -27.35
CA VAL A 30 4.29 38.58 -26.61
C VAL A 30 3.29 38.30 -25.51
N TYR A 31 2.72 37.10 -25.51
CA TYR A 31 1.77 36.62 -24.52
C TYR A 31 2.38 35.47 -23.73
N GLU A 32 2.01 35.36 -22.46
CA GLU A 32 2.26 34.17 -21.66
C GLU A 32 0.98 33.33 -21.60
N LEU A 33 1.06 32.09 -22.07
CA LEU A 33 0.03 31.08 -21.84
C LEU A 33 0.39 30.27 -20.60
N VAL A 34 -0.50 30.28 -19.60
CA VAL A 34 -0.39 29.48 -18.38
C VAL A 34 -1.53 28.47 -18.35
N ILE A 35 -1.18 27.20 -18.23
CA ILE A 35 -2.12 26.11 -17.96
C ILE A 35 -1.79 25.58 -16.57
N GLY A 36 -2.75 25.71 -15.64
CA GLY A 36 -2.63 25.24 -14.26
C GLY A 36 -3.60 24.10 -13.98
N ILE A 37 -3.13 23.03 -13.35
CA ILE A 37 -3.94 21.91 -12.87
C ILE A 37 -3.87 21.90 -11.35
N ASP A 38 -5.02 21.91 -10.66
CA ASP A 38 -5.07 21.69 -9.21
C ASP A 38 -4.66 20.24 -8.91
N VAL A 39 -3.58 20.07 -8.17
CA VAL A 39 -3.01 18.76 -7.81
C VAL A 39 -3.10 18.48 -6.31
N THR A 40 -3.86 19.31 -5.56
CA THR A 40 -3.96 19.21 -4.10
C THR A 40 -4.46 17.85 -3.65
N GLU A 41 -5.55 17.37 -4.25
CA GLU A 41 -6.14 16.08 -3.90
C GLU A 41 -5.18 14.92 -4.15
N SER A 42 -4.51 14.91 -5.31
CA SER A 42 -3.50 13.89 -5.65
C SER A 42 -2.34 13.88 -4.64
N ILE A 43 -1.84 15.05 -4.25
CA ILE A 43 -0.77 15.16 -3.25
C ILE A 43 -1.24 14.66 -1.88
N GLU A 44 -2.44 15.02 -1.44
CA GLU A 44 -2.97 14.59 -0.15
C GLU A 44 -3.28 13.09 -0.12
N LEU A 45 -3.79 12.52 -1.21
CA LEU A 45 -3.95 11.07 -1.36
C LEU A 45 -2.60 10.34 -1.28
N GLN A 46 -1.58 10.84 -1.98
CA GLN A 46 -0.23 10.27 -1.92
C GLN A 46 0.36 10.36 -0.50
N LYS A 47 0.19 11.51 0.18
CA LYS A 47 0.66 11.67 1.57
C LYS A 47 -0.03 10.71 2.52
N ARG A 48 -1.35 10.51 2.38
CA ARG A 48 -2.11 9.55 3.20
C ARG A 48 -1.64 8.12 2.95
N ALA A 49 -1.46 7.73 1.68
CA ALA A 49 -0.92 6.43 1.32
C ALA A 49 0.47 6.22 1.94
N ASN A 50 1.37 7.21 1.81
CA ASN A 50 2.70 7.16 2.41
C ASN A 50 2.66 7.06 3.94
N LEU A 51 1.78 7.82 4.60
CA LEU A 51 1.60 7.75 6.05
C LEU A 51 1.11 6.37 6.49
N HIS A 52 0.16 5.77 5.77
CA HIS A 52 -0.29 4.41 6.06
C HIS A 52 0.85 3.39 5.93
N SER A 53 1.66 3.49 4.88
CA SER A 53 2.86 2.64 4.73
C SER A 53 3.87 2.85 5.87
N LEU A 54 4.14 4.10 6.26
CA LEU A 54 5.05 4.42 7.37
C LEU A 54 4.55 3.87 8.71
N LEU A 55 3.24 3.96 8.97
CA LEU A 55 2.63 3.41 10.19
C LEU A 55 2.74 1.88 10.23
N LEU A 56 2.61 1.20 9.08
CA LEU A 56 2.75 -0.25 8.99
C LEU A 56 4.22 -0.71 9.05
N ASN A 57 5.16 0.09 8.54
CA ASN A 57 6.59 -0.23 8.61
C ASN A 57 7.19 0.09 10.00
N GLY A 58 6.64 1.08 10.72
CA GLY A 58 7.20 1.53 11.99
C GLY A 58 6.93 0.62 13.20
N THR A 59 6.05 -0.39 13.08
CA THR A 59 5.60 -1.21 14.21
C THR A 59 6.39 -2.50 14.42
N GLY A 60 7.28 -2.91 13.51
CA GLY A 60 7.94 -4.22 13.55
C GLY A 60 7.01 -5.41 13.33
N ASP A 61 5.69 -5.20 13.45
CA ASP A 61 4.64 -6.14 13.05
C ASP A 61 4.70 -6.42 11.55
N LEU A 62 4.51 -7.68 11.15
CA LEU A 62 4.35 -8.09 9.76
C LEU A 62 2.99 -7.62 9.26
N ALA A 63 2.93 -7.03 8.06
CA ALA A 63 1.67 -6.66 7.43
C ALA A 63 1.63 -7.20 6.00
N VAL A 64 0.57 -7.96 5.71
CA VAL A 64 0.30 -8.52 4.38
C VAL A 64 -1.13 -8.18 4.00
N ALA A 65 -1.39 -7.89 2.73
CA ALA A 65 -2.76 -7.76 2.23
C ALA A 65 -2.98 -8.56 0.96
N THR A 66 -4.19 -9.11 0.80
CA THR A 66 -4.61 -9.85 -0.40
C THR A 66 -5.92 -9.32 -0.96
N ASP A 67 -6.18 -9.59 -2.23
CA ASP A 67 -7.52 -9.41 -2.82
C ASP A 67 -8.49 -10.49 -2.31
N MET A 68 -9.74 -10.44 -2.79
CA MET A 68 -10.77 -11.43 -2.42
C MET A 68 -10.52 -12.83 -3.03
N GLU A 69 -9.57 -12.96 -3.96
CA GLU A 69 -9.13 -14.22 -4.55
C GLU A 69 -7.82 -14.73 -3.93
N ASN A 70 -7.40 -14.13 -2.80
CA ASN A 70 -6.16 -14.43 -2.08
C ASN A 70 -4.88 -14.19 -2.88
N ARG A 71 -4.91 -13.26 -3.84
CA ARG A 71 -3.70 -12.78 -4.52
C ARG A 71 -3.06 -11.64 -3.73
N LEU A 72 -1.74 -11.64 -3.66
CA LEU A 72 -0.98 -10.64 -2.91
C LEU A 72 -1.18 -9.23 -3.48
N ILE A 73 -1.59 -8.29 -2.63
CA ILE A 73 -1.69 -6.85 -2.97
C ILE A 73 -0.52 -6.07 -2.34
N TYR A 74 -0.12 -6.44 -1.12
CA TYR A 74 0.82 -5.65 -0.32
C TYR A 74 1.59 -6.52 0.67
N MET A 75 2.84 -6.13 0.92
CA MET A 75 3.67 -6.52 2.07
C MET A 75 4.40 -5.28 2.59
N ASN A 76 4.50 -5.16 3.91
CA ASN A 76 5.39 -4.18 4.53
C ASN A 76 6.83 -4.71 4.56
N GLU A 77 7.79 -3.84 4.91
CA GLU A 77 9.23 -4.21 4.91
C GLU A 77 9.52 -5.40 5.84
N ALA A 78 8.89 -5.43 7.02
CA ALA A 78 9.04 -6.54 7.97
C ALA A 78 8.53 -7.89 7.39
N ALA A 79 7.42 -7.88 6.64
CA ALA A 79 6.91 -9.07 5.95
C ALA A 79 7.83 -9.51 4.80
N GLU A 80 8.41 -8.57 4.05
CA GLU A 80 9.39 -8.90 3.01
C GLU A 80 10.63 -9.60 3.58
N GLU A 81 11.14 -9.10 4.71
CA GLU A 81 12.26 -9.71 5.43
C GLU A 81 11.88 -11.11 5.93
N TYR A 82 10.72 -11.22 6.60
CA TYR A 82 10.24 -12.49 7.15
C TYR A 82 10.01 -13.58 6.10
N PHE A 83 9.40 -13.23 4.96
CA PHE A 83 9.17 -14.17 3.86
C PHE A 83 10.37 -14.31 2.92
N ASN A 84 11.44 -13.53 3.15
CA ASN A 84 12.64 -13.45 2.32
C ASN A 84 12.32 -13.28 0.83
N THR A 85 11.39 -12.37 0.52
CA THR A 85 10.95 -12.06 -0.84
C THR A 85 10.38 -10.65 -0.93
N LYS A 86 10.48 -10.01 -2.09
CA LYS A 86 10.00 -8.64 -2.30
C LYS A 86 8.58 -8.63 -2.84
N LEU A 87 7.78 -7.66 -2.39
CA LEU A 87 6.42 -7.44 -2.90
C LEU A 87 6.45 -7.29 -4.42
N GLU A 88 7.42 -6.56 -4.96
CA GLU A 88 7.56 -6.30 -6.40
C GLU A 88 7.69 -7.58 -7.24
N GLU A 89 8.22 -8.66 -6.65
CA GLU A 89 8.41 -9.95 -7.33
C GLU A 89 7.16 -10.84 -7.26
N GLU A 90 6.35 -10.66 -6.22
CA GLU A 90 5.25 -11.55 -5.86
C GLU A 90 3.86 -10.89 -5.99
N GLN A 91 3.79 -9.60 -6.28
CA GLN A 91 2.55 -8.85 -6.37
C GLN A 91 1.61 -9.46 -7.42
N GLY A 92 0.35 -9.61 -7.03
CA GLY A 92 -0.70 -10.21 -7.85
C GLY A 92 -0.64 -11.74 -7.91
N ARG A 93 0.30 -12.40 -7.26
CA ARG A 93 0.37 -13.87 -7.27
C ARG A 93 -0.48 -14.48 -6.17
N GLY A 94 -1.15 -15.56 -6.50
CA GLY A 94 -1.82 -16.44 -5.55
C GLY A 94 -0.89 -17.50 -4.96
N PRO A 95 -1.41 -18.37 -4.06
CA PRO A 95 -0.63 -19.42 -3.43
C PRO A 95 0.11 -20.34 -4.43
N ASN A 96 -0.54 -20.69 -5.54
CA ASN A 96 0.00 -21.61 -6.55
C ASN A 96 0.99 -20.96 -7.52
N GLU A 97 1.15 -19.64 -7.46
CA GLU A 97 1.93 -18.85 -8.43
C GLU A 97 3.19 -18.24 -7.81
N THR A 98 3.19 -18.06 -6.49
CA THR A 98 4.32 -17.43 -5.80
C THR A 98 5.60 -18.27 -5.87
N ASN A 99 6.79 -17.65 -5.94
CA ASN A 99 8.06 -18.38 -5.92
C ASN A 99 8.57 -18.65 -4.50
N SER A 100 8.15 -17.85 -3.51
CA SER A 100 8.55 -18.03 -2.11
C SER A 100 7.77 -19.17 -1.45
N LYS A 101 8.50 -20.15 -0.88
CA LYS A 101 7.89 -21.30 -0.18
C LYS A 101 7.18 -20.88 1.11
N THR A 102 7.76 -19.94 1.86
CA THR A 102 7.20 -19.44 3.12
C THR A 102 5.97 -18.58 2.86
N LEU A 103 6.03 -17.70 1.86
CA LEU A 103 4.88 -16.92 1.42
C LEU A 103 3.76 -17.83 0.88
N ARG A 104 4.10 -18.88 0.13
CA ARG A 104 3.12 -19.88 -0.34
C ARG A 104 2.37 -20.50 0.82
N ALA A 105 3.09 -21.03 1.82
CA ALA A 105 2.47 -21.63 3.00
C ALA A 105 1.54 -20.62 3.70
N PHE A 106 1.93 -19.35 3.75
CA PHE A 106 1.09 -18.29 4.28
C PHE A 106 -0.17 -18.04 3.47
N LEU A 107 -0.07 -17.89 2.15
CA LEU A 107 -1.22 -17.63 1.29
C LEU A 107 -2.20 -18.83 1.26
N GLU A 108 -1.70 -20.06 1.27
CA GLU A 108 -2.52 -21.28 1.37
C GLU A 108 -3.32 -21.31 2.69
N MET A 109 -2.66 -20.98 3.79
CA MET A 109 -3.30 -20.86 5.10
C MET A 109 -4.33 -19.73 5.13
N ALA A 110 -3.97 -18.55 4.62
CA ALA A 110 -4.83 -17.37 4.56
C ALA A 110 -6.12 -17.62 3.77
N ALA A 111 -6.05 -18.45 2.73
CA ALA A 111 -7.19 -18.87 1.91
C ALA A 111 -8.06 -19.96 2.55
N SER A 112 -7.61 -20.59 3.63
CA SER A 112 -8.31 -21.73 4.23
C SER A 112 -9.45 -21.31 5.17
N ARG A 113 -10.55 -22.09 5.19
CA ARG A 113 -11.70 -21.88 6.08
C ARG A 113 -11.34 -21.89 7.57
N SER A 114 -10.24 -22.54 7.96
CA SER A 114 -9.80 -22.60 9.37
C SER A 114 -9.33 -21.24 9.90
N PHE A 115 -8.98 -20.31 9.00
CA PHE A 115 -8.59 -18.93 9.33
C PHE A 115 -9.79 -17.98 9.49
N GLU A 116 -10.99 -18.38 9.04
CA GLU A 116 -12.21 -17.56 9.13
C GLU A 116 -12.84 -17.56 10.54
N SER A 117 -12.57 -18.59 11.36
CA SER A 117 -12.99 -18.60 12.76
C SER A 117 -12.07 -17.69 13.57
N SER A 118 -12.56 -16.52 13.94
CA SER A 118 -11.87 -15.45 14.68
C SER A 118 -10.85 -15.94 15.73
N GLY A 119 -9.61 -15.43 15.64
CA GLY A 119 -8.65 -15.46 16.74
C GLY A 119 -7.73 -16.67 16.82
N LYS A 120 -7.54 -17.44 15.74
CA LYS A 120 -6.54 -18.53 15.77
C LYS A 120 -5.12 -17.97 15.63
N ARG A 121 -4.35 -18.17 16.70
CA ARG A 121 -2.90 -17.99 16.81
C ARG A 121 -2.23 -19.01 15.90
N ILE A 122 -1.78 -18.61 14.71
CA ILE A 122 -1.08 -19.53 13.82
C ILE A 122 0.41 -19.29 13.88
N ARG A 123 1.07 -20.15 14.66
CA ARG A 123 2.52 -20.27 14.72
C ARG A 123 3.02 -20.79 13.38
N PHE A 124 3.71 -19.95 12.61
CA PHE A 124 4.46 -20.40 11.44
C PHE A 124 5.63 -21.27 11.91
N PRO A 125 5.81 -22.48 11.34
CA PRO A 125 7.01 -23.25 11.60
C PRO A 125 8.17 -22.58 10.89
N ASP A 126 8.95 -21.86 11.70
CA ASP A 126 10.40 -21.79 11.72
C ASP A 126 11.08 -22.32 10.45
N ASN A 127 11.48 -21.42 9.56
CA ASN A 127 12.35 -21.81 8.45
C ASN A 127 13.81 -22.01 8.91
N SER A 128 14.15 -21.81 10.20
CA SER A 128 15.50 -22.02 10.73
C SER A 128 15.62 -22.09 12.27
N ASN A 129 14.97 -23.03 12.96
CA ASN A 129 15.23 -23.36 14.38
C ASN A 129 15.44 -22.20 15.41
N SER A 130 15.01 -20.95 15.17
CA SER A 130 15.40 -19.80 16.01
C SER A 130 14.52 -18.56 15.96
N GLU A 131 13.45 -18.50 15.17
CA GLU A 131 12.56 -17.33 15.18
C GLU A 131 11.33 -17.55 16.09
N PRO A 132 10.96 -16.55 16.91
CA PRO A 132 9.79 -16.62 17.74
C PRO A 132 8.52 -16.78 16.89
N PRO A 133 7.53 -17.52 17.38
CA PRO A 133 6.30 -17.74 16.65
C PRO A 133 5.57 -16.42 16.40
N VAL A 134 5.13 -16.20 15.16
CA VAL A 134 4.34 -15.02 14.79
C VAL A 134 2.85 -15.32 14.97
N GLU A 135 2.12 -14.40 15.57
CA GLU A 135 0.66 -14.43 15.66
C GLU A 135 0.02 -13.52 14.61
N PHE A 136 -0.71 -14.08 13.65
CA PHE A 136 -1.43 -13.31 12.62
C PHE A 136 -2.90 -13.07 12.97
N ASN A 137 -3.34 -11.82 12.83
CA ASN A 137 -4.74 -11.41 12.89
C ASN A 137 -5.26 -11.01 11.51
N LYS A 138 -6.53 -11.35 11.22
CA LYS A 138 -7.22 -11.04 9.95
C LYS A 138 -8.16 -9.86 10.10
N LYS A 139 -8.22 -8.99 9.09
CA LYS A 139 -9.28 -7.98 8.94
C LYS A 139 -9.72 -7.86 7.49
N ILE A 140 -11.02 -8.00 7.25
CA ILE A 140 -11.61 -7.75 5.94
C ILE A 140 -11.73 -6.23 5.73
N VAL A 141 -11.24 -5.76 4.58
CA VAL A 141 -11.33 -4.37 4.16
C VAL A 141 -12.57 -4.22 3.28
N ARG A 142 -13.36 -3.18 3.56
CA ARG A 142 -14.55 -2.82 2.79
C ARG A 142 -14.39 -1.43 2.20
N ASP A 143 -14.75 -1.29 0.93
CA ASP A 143 -14.94 0.00 0.26
C ASP A 143 -16.41 0.11 -0.14
N SER A 144 -17.08 1.18 0.28
CA SER A 144 -18.49 1.47 -0.05
C SER A 144 -19.43 0.28 0.22
N GLY A 145 -19.15 -0.49 1.28
CA GLY A 145 -19.92 -1.68 1.69
C GLY A 145 -19.49 -2.99 1.00
N ARG A 146 -18.70 -2.93 -0.07
CA ARG A 146 -18.16 -4.10 -0.78
C ARG A 146 -16.85 -4.55 -0.16
N GLU A 147 -16.68 -5.85 0.03
CA GLU A 147 -15.40 -6.43 0.44
C GLU A 147 -14.40 -6.33 -0.72
N VAL A 148 -13.23 -5.73 -0.45
CA VAL A 148 -12.20 -5.46 -1.47
C VAL A 148 -10.90 -6.22 -1.21
N GLY A 149 -10.72 -6.75 -0.01
CA GLY A 149 -9.54 -7.53 0.31
C GLY A 149 -9.45 -7.86 1.79
N THR A 150 -8.33 -8.47 2.16
CA THR A 150 -8.02 -8.87 3.53
C THR A 150 -6.65 -8.34 3.92
N ILE A 151 -6.55 -7.78 5.13
CA ILE A 151 -5.28 -7.42 5.76
C ILE A 151 -4.98 -8.45 6.85
N PHE A 152 -3.72 -8.85 6.92
CA PHE A 152 -3.14 -9.74 7.90
C PHE A 152 -2.05 -9.00 8.66
N LEU A 153 -2.15 -8.95 9.99
CA LEU A 153 -1.16 -8.33 10.87
C LEU A 153 -0.53 -9.40 11.75
N GLY A 154 0.76 -9.65 11.56
CA GLY A 154 1.56 -10.62 12.30
C GLY A 154 2.39 -9.94 13.39
N ARG A 155 2.31 -10.42 14.63
CA ARG A 155 3.14 -9.93 15.73
C ARG A 155 4.01 -11.06 16.27
N GLN A 156 5.31 -10.81 16.44
CA GLN A 156 6.19 -11.76 17.13
C GLN A 156 5.81 -11.81 18.62
N THR A 157 5.68 -13.01 19.17
CA THR A 157 5.43 -13.18 20.61
C THR A 157 6.70 -13.64 21.30
N ASP A 158 7.09 -12.96 22.37
CA ASP A 158 8.18 -13.33 23.27
C ASP A 158 7.97 -14.71 23.93
#